data_AF-A0A522DNQ0-F1
#
_entry.id   AF-A0A522DNQ0-F1
#
_cell.length_a   1.000
_cell.length_b   1.000
_cell.length_c   1.000
_cell.angle_alpha   90.00
_cell.angle_beta   90.00
_cell.angle_gamma   90.00
#
_symmetry.space_group_name_H-M   'P 1'
#
loop_
_entity.id
_entity.type
_entity.pdbx_description
1 polymer ?
#
loop_
_entity_poly.entity_id
_entity_poly.type
_entity_poly.pdbx_seq_one_letter_code
_entity_poly.pdbx_strand_id
1 'polypeptide(L)'
;MARICYIALVLLTFFTTALEAQFGNIEFIENKGQWDNRVKYMGDVPAGSFFIRSSGFTVLQHNEQDLGKMQEYLHGHTDINTSSKQGFTLRS
;
A
#
# COMPACT_ATOMS: atom_id res chain seq x y z
N MET A 1 32.56 -25.35 -20.57
CA MET A 1 32.11 -24.01 -21.05
C MET A 1 30.63 -23.77 -20.78
N ALA A 2 29.68 -24.39 -21.49
CA ALA A 2 28.24 -24.12 -21.34
C ALA A 2 27.68 -24.28 -19.90
N ARG A 3 28.14 -25.28 -19.14
CA ARG A 3 27.72 -25.50 -17.74
C ARG A 3 28.19 -24.40 -16.79
N ILE A 4 29.38 -23.86 -17.01
CA ILE A 4 29.94 -22.75 -16.23
C ILE A 4 29.18 -21.47 -16.57
N CYS A 5 28.85 -21.26 -17.84
CA CYS A 5 28.01 -20.14 -18.27
C CYS A 5 26.62 -20.21 -17.62
N TYR A 6 26.01 -21.40 -17.52
CA TYR A 6 24.69 -21.57 -16.89
C TYR A 6 24.73 -21.28 -15.39
N ILE A 7 25.74 -21.78 -14.69
CA ILE A 7 25.94 -21.51 -13.25
C ILE A 7 26.17 -20.01 -13.02
N ALA A 8 27.00 -19.37 -13.86
CA ALA A 8 27.24 -17.92 -13.77
C ALA A 8 25.96 -17.11 -14.04
N LEU A 9 25.10 -17.55 -14.97
CA LEU A 9 23.83 -16.90 -15.28
C LEU A 9 22.85 -16.99 -14.10
N VAL A 10 22.75 -18.17 -13.48
CA VAL A 10 21.90 -18.37 -12.28
C VAL A 10 22.39 -17.51 -11.11
N LEU A 11 23.71 -17.50 -10.85
CA LEU A 11 24.29 -16.68 -9.79
C LEU A 11 24.09 -15.17 -10.03
N LEU A 12 24.18 -14.72 -11.29
CA LEU A 12 23.94 -13.33 -11.65
C LEU A 12 22.49 -12.92 -11.39
N THR A 13 21.52 -13.76 -11.76
CA THR A 13 20.09 -13.47 -11.51
C THR A 13 19.73 -13.44 -10.01
N PHE A 14 20.39 -14.27 -9.20
CA PHE A 14 20.16 -14.30 -7.76
C PHE A 14 20.76 -13.07 -7.06
N PHE A 15 21.91 -12.58 -7.55
CA PHE A 15 22.56 -11.39 -7.01
C PHE A 15 21.76 -10.11 -7.26
N THR A 16 21.09 -9.98 -8.40
CA THR A 16 20.26 -8.81 -8.71
C THR A 16 19.01 -8.72 -7.83
N THR A 17 18.36 -9.85 -7.51
CA THR A 17 17.17 -9.86 -6.65
C THR A 17 17.46 -9.54 -5.19
N ALA A 18 18.70 -9.75 -4.72
CA ALA A 18 19.08 -9.45 -3.35
C ALA A 18 19.20 -7.93 -3.08
N LEU A 19 19.38 -7.12 -4.14
CA LEU A 19 19.58 -5.67 -4.01
C LEU A 19 18.26 -4.90 -3.82
N GLU A 20 17.15 -5.38 -4.38
CA GLU A 20 15.84 -4.74 -4.22
C GLU A 20 15.23 -4.94 -2.82
N ALA A 21 15.72 -5.90 -2.04
CA ALA A 21 15.25 -6.13 -0.67
C ALA A 21 15.75 -5.08 0.35
N GLN A 22 16.63 -4.15 -0.05
CA GLN A 22 17.20 -3.13 0.84
C GLN A 22 16.44 -1.79 0.84
N PHE A 23 15.41 -1.63 0.00
CA PHE A 23 14.56 -0.42 -0.01
C PHE A 23 13.47 -0.52 1.04
N GLY A 24 13.80 -0.25 2.30
CA GLY A 24 12.78 -0.29 3.35
C GLY A 24 13.31 -0.04 4.75
N ASN A 25 14.09 1.04 4.95
CA ASN A 25 14.28 1.51 6.32
C ASN A 25 12.98 2.16 6.77
N ILE A 26 12.36 1.60 7.80
CA ILE A 26 11.14 2.18 8.39
C ILE A 26 11.62 3.26 9.36
N GLU A 27 11.34 4.51 9.03
CA GLU A 27 11.62 5.62 9.91
C GLU A 27 10.54 5.72 10.99
N PHE A 28 10.95 5.78 12.25
CA PHE A 28 10.05 5.91 13.38
C PHE A 28 10.07 7.34 13.92
N ILE A 29 8.91 7.99 13.89
CA ILE A 29 8.69 9.33 14.41
C ILE A 29 8.19 9.22 15.84
N GLU A 30 8.85 9.91 16.77
CA GLU A 30 8.43 9.99 18.17
C GLU A 30 7.11 10.74 18.32
N ASN A 31 6.20 10.19 19.13
CA ASN A 31 4.96 10.86 19.46
C ASN A 31 5.21 12.01 20.44
N LYS A 32 4.94 13.23 19.97
CA LYS A 32 4.93 14.48 20.72
C LYS A 32 3.53 15.07 20.85
N GLY A 33 2.50 14.24 20.68
CA GLY A 33 1.09 14.62 20.73
C GLY A 33 0.37 14.61 19.37
N GLN A 34 0.99 14.09 18.31
CA GLN A 34 0.36 13.95 16.99
C GLN A 34 -0.67 12.81 16.95
N TRP A 35 -0.46 11.78 17.77
CA TRP A 35 -1.33 10.60 17.88
C TRP A 35 -1.78 10.38 19.32
N ASP A 36 -2.63 9.36 19.52
CA ASP A 36 -3.04 8.89 20.84
C ASP A 36 -1.83 8.73 21.78
N ASN A 37 -1.94 9.25 23.00
CA ASN A 37 -0.84 9.31 23.97
C ASN A 37 -0.28 7.93 24.38
N ARG A 38 -0.99 6.84 24.06
CA ARG A 38 -0.51 5.47 24.31
C ARG A 38 0.50 5.01 23.25
N VAL A 39 0.60 5.71 22.12
CA VAL A 39 1.60 5.49 21.07
C VAL A 39 2.87 6.27 21.43
N LYS A 40 4.02 5.61 21.37
CA LYS A 40 5.34 6.20 21.60
C LYS A 40 6.05 6.58 20.31
N TYR A 41 5.94 5.71 19.30
CA TYR A 41 6.51 5.94 17.98
C TYR A 41 5.55 5.45 16.92
N MET A 42 5.57 6.08 15.75
CA MET A 42 4.87 5.61 14.58
C MET A 42 5.86 5.54 13.40
N GLY A 43 5.83 4.43 12.66
CA GLY A 43 6.57 4.28 11.41
C GLY A 43 5.61 4.02 10.27
N ASP A 44 5.80 4.74 9.16
CA ASP A 44 4.96 4.63 7.99
C ASP A 44 5.58 3.67 6.96
N VAL A 45 4.75 2.85 6.32
CA VAL A 45 5.17 1.89 5.30
C VAL A 45 4.21 1.92 4.11
N PRO A 46 4.62 1.48 2.91
CA PRO A 46 3.73 1.53 1.74
C PRO A 46 2.36 0.84 1.94
N ALA A 47 2.33 -0.24 2.70
CA ALA A 47 1.12 -1.03 2.95
C ALA A 47 0.33 -0.62 4.23
N GLY A 48 0.70 0.47 4.90
CA GLY A 48 0.07 0.90 6.14
C GLY A 48 1.03 1.54 7.15
N SER A 49 0.79 1.37 8.45
CA SER A 49 1.62 2.02 9.46
C SER A 49 1.79 1.16 10.72
N PHE A 50 2.95 1.26 11.35
CA PHE A 50 3.28 0.62 12.62
C PHE A 50 3.16 1.62 13.76
N PHE A 51 2.45 1.24 14.82
CA PHE A 51 2.30 2.01 16.05
C PHE A 51 2.95 1.25 17.21
N ILE A 52 4.00 1.82 17.79
CA ILE A 52 4.72 1.24 18.93
C ILE A 52 4.14 1.80 20.23
N ARG A 53 3.86 0.92 21.19
CA ARG A 53 3.29 1.21 22.50
C ARG A 53 4.19 0.60 23.58
N SER A 54 3.97 0.94 24.84
CA SER A 54 4.75 0.37 25.96
C SER A 54 4.62 -1.15 26.07
N SER A 55 3.46 -1.71 25.72
CA SER A 55 3.14 -3.13 25.89
C SER A 55 3.25 -3.95 24.60
N GLY A 56 3.65 -3.35 23.48
CA GLY A 56 3.69 -4.02 22.18
C GLY A 56 3.52 -3.07 21.01
N PHE A 57 3.06 -3.59 19.87
CA PHE A 57 2.84 -2.81 18.66
C PHE A 57 1.49 -3.12 18.03
N THR A 58 1.02 -2.23 17.17
CA THR A 58 -0.19 -2.39 16.37
C THR A 58 0.15 -2.03 14.93
N VAL A 59 -0.40 -2.79 13.98
CA VAL A 59 -0.20 -2.56 12.55
C VAL A 59 -1.53 -2.16 11.95
N LEU A 60 -1.57 -0.99 11.32
CA LEU A 60 -2.62 -0.63 10.39
C LEU A 60 -2.22 -1.21 9.04
N GLN A 61 -3.08 -2.03 8.44
CA GLN A 61 -2.86 -2.62 7.12
C GLN A 61 -3.96 -2.16 6.18
N HIS A 62 -3.57 -1.64 5.02
CA HIS A 62 -4.51 -1.27 3.98
C HIS A 62 -4.88 -2.50 3.13
N ASN A 63 -6.14 -2.54 2.67
CA ASN A 63 -6.55 -3.49 1.64
C ASN A 63 -6.35 -2.83 0.27
N GLU A 64 -5.41 -3.35 -0.51
CA GLU A 64 -5.06 -2.86 -1.84
C GLU A 64 -6.29 -2.74 -2.78
N GLN A 65 -7.23 -3.69 -2.69
CA GLN A 65 -8.44 -3.66 -3.52
C GLN A 65 -9.34 -2.48 -3.19
N ASP A 66 -9.46 -2.17 -1.91
CA ASP A 66 -10.31 -1.08 -1.45
C ASP A 66 -9.60 0.26 -1.67
N LEU A 67 -8.26 0.29 -1.56
CA LEU A 67 -7.45 1.44 -1.95
C LEU A 67 -7.65 1.78 -3.43
N GLY A 68 -7.64 0.77 -4.32
CA GLY A 68 -7.90 0.94 -5.75
C GLY A 68 -9.28 1.52 -6.05
N LYS A 69 -10.33 1.02 -5.37
CA LYS A 69 -11.70 1.55 -5.50
C LYS A 69 -11.81 3.00 -4.98
N MET A 70 -11.14 3.33 -3.88
CA MET A 70 -11.11 4.69 -3.35
C MET A 70 -10.40 5.63 -4.32
N GLN A 71 -9.29 5.18 -4.90
CA GLN A 71 -8.55 5.91 -5.92
C GLN A 71 -9.40 6.13 -7.18
N GLU A 72 -10.13 5.12 -7.65
CA GLU A 72 -11.06 5.24 -8.78
C GLU A 72 -12.21 6.21 -8.51
N TYR A 73 -12.79 6.17 -7.30
CA TYR A 73 -13.81 7.13 -6.87
C TYR A 73 -13.28 8.57 -6.82
N LEU A 74 -12.07 8.77 -6.31
CA LEU A 74 -11.42 10.08 -6.21
C LEU A 74 -10.98 10.65 -7.57
N HIS A 75 -10.57 9.79 -8.51
CA HIS A 75 -10.19 10.19 -9.87
C HIS A 75 -11.37 10.34 -10.83
N GLY A 76 -12.61 10.09 -10.38
CA GLY A 76 -13.80 10.50 -11.11
C GLY A 76 -14.02 9.77 -12.44
N HIS A 77 -13.62 8.51 -12.57
CA HIS A 77 -14.03 7.66 -13.70
C HIS A 77 -15.41 7.08 -13.45
N THR A 78 -16.41 7.94 -13.21
CA THR A 78 -17.79 7.55 -13.47
C THR A 78 -18.05 7.88 -14.93
N ASP A 79 -17.90 6.89 -15.80
CA ASP A 79 -18.54 6.94 -17.10
C ASP A 79 -20.05 7.02 -16.86
N ILE A 80 -20.57 8.26 -16.81
CA ILE A 80 -22.01 8.53 -16.91
C ILE A 80 -22.40 8.23 -18.36
N ASN A 81 -22.36 6.96 -18.74
CA ASN A 81 -23.13 6.47 -19.88
C ASN A 81 -24.58 6.33 -19.43
N THR A 82 -25.19 7.51 -19.26
CA THR A 82 -26.56 7.82 -19.68
C THR A 82 -27.42 6.60 -19.98
N SER A 83 -27.96 5.97 -18.93
CA SER A 83 -29.18 5.16 -19.04
C SER A 83 -30.35 6.11 -19.31
N SER A 84 -30.39 6.61 -20.55
CA SER A 84 -31.54 7.27 -21.14
C SER A 84 -32.63 6.22 -21.35
N LYS A 85 -33.51 6.08 -20.36
CA LYS A 85 -34.94 5.74 -20.48
C LYS A 85 -35.44 5.14 -19.17
N GLN A 86 -35.77 5.99 -18.20
CA GLN A 86 -36.97 5.74 -17.40
C GLN A 86 -37.77 7.04 -17.37
N GLY A 87 -38.86 7.03 -18.15
CA GLY A 87 -39.80 8.13 -18.24
C GLY A 87 -40.37 8.44 -16.87
N PHE A 88 -40.02 9.61 -16.35
CA PHE A 88 -40.59 10.17 -15.14
C PHE A 88 -41.94 10.79 -15.50
N THR A 89 -43.01 10.01 -15.41
CA THR A 89 -44.38 10.55 -15.46
C THR A 89 -44.78 10.98 -14.05
N LEU A 90 -44.74 12.29 -13.80
CA LEU A 90 -45.36 12.89 -12.63
C LEU A 90 -46.88 12.77 -12.74
N ARG A 91 -47.51 12.01 -11.84
CA ARG A 91 -48.94 12.13 -11.57
C ARG A 91 -49.12 12.93 -10.29
N SER A 92 -49.73 14.11 -10.43
CA SER A 92 -50.34 14.91 -9.36
C SER A 92 -51.62 14.25 -8.86
#